data_AF-A0A0Q5Q6N6-F1
#
_entry.id   AF-A0A0Q5Q6N6-F1
#
_cell.length_a   1.000
_cell.length_b   1.000
_cell.length_c   1.000
_cell.angle_alpha   90.00
_cell.angle_beta   90.00
_cell.angle_gamma   90.00
#
_symmetry.space_group_name_H-M   'P 1'
#
loop_
_entity.id
_entity.type
_entity.pdbx_description
1 polymer ?
#
loop_
_entity_poly.entity_id
_entity_poly.type
_entity_poly.pdbx_seq_one_letter_code
_entity_poly.pdbx_strand_id
1 'polypeptide(L)'
;MLRFPARTQSPETLGATVKTKPMEIIRDIICQVYAGKKSRNTIDLVLNTFIPEYEKLNLDYASRLDDENYVFKKEDEMINYFIENTGLDQTFHWNKNYDNPDKIMVGAIITADDKLIMSLTIDGTEETESKYFEKLKSLLNSDIGVISYINPADYDNGQDFITKYGPNSST
;
A
#
# COMPACT_ATOMS: atom_id res chain seq x y z
N MET A 1 -18.28 -57.13 58.82
CA MET A 1 -18.15 -55.69 58.51
C MET A 1 -17.74 -55.58 57.05
N LEU A 2 -18.68 -55.26 56.15
CA LEU A 2 -18.87 -53.94 55.49
C LEU A 2 -17.89 -53.73 54.32
N ARG A 3 -18.31 -54.01 53.08
CA ARG A 3 -18.88 -53.10 52.04
C ARG A 3 -17.80 -52.42 51.18
N PHE A 4 -17.78 -52.75 49.89
CA PHE A 4 -17.29 -51.88 48.79
C PHE A 4 -18.25 -50.66 48.64
N PRO A 5 -17.82 -49.48 48.14
CA PRO A 5 -17.71 -49.28 46.68
C PRO A 5 -16.60 -48.32 46.19
N ALA A 6 -16.61 -48.17 44.87
CA ALA A 6 -15.66 -47.58 43.95
C ALA A 6 -15.60 -46.04 43.87
N ARG A 7 -14.63 -45.60 43.03
CA ARG A 7 -14.47 -44.33 42.28
C ARG A 7 -14.02 -43.09 43.05
N THR A 8 -12.86 -42.59 42.60
CA THR A 8 -12.66 -41.14 42.39
C THR A 8 -11.92 -40.93 41.07
N GLN A 9 -12.61 -40.34 40.09
CA GLN A 9 -12.02 -39.76 38.89
C GLN A 9 -11.23 -38.51 39.30
N SER A 10 -10.00 -38.36 38.82
CA SER A 10 -9.29 -37.07 38.80
C SER A 10 -9.43 -36.45 37.40
N PRO A 11 -9.45 -35.11 37.30
CA PRO A 11 -10.19 -34.39 36.27
C PRO A 11 -9.54 -34.50 34.90
N GLU A 12 -10.38 -34.72 33.89
CA GLU A 12 -10.09 -34.40 32.50
C GLU A 12 -9.73 -32.91 32.43
N THR A 13 -8.46 -32.62 32.14
CA THR A 13 -8.06 -31.30 31.66
C THR A 13 -8.67 -31.17 30.26
N LEU A 14 -9.88 -30.61 30.19
CA LEU A 14 -10.47 -30.12 28.95
C LEU A 14 -9.49 -29.10 28.37
N GLY A 15 -8.69 -29.56 27.41
CA GLY A 15 -7.92 -28.70 26.54
C GLY A 15 -8.90 -27.78 25.83
N ALA A 16 -9.01 -26.54 26.32
CA ALA A 16 -9.68 -25.48 25.61
C ALA A 16 -8.96 -25.34 24.27
N THR A 17 -9.51 -25.97 23.24
CA THR A 17 -9.12 -25.72 21.86
C THR A 17 -9.54 -24.28 21.62
N VAL A 18 -8.59 -23.37 21.70
CA VAL A 18 -8.78 -22.00 21.22
C VAL A 18 -9.14 -22.18 19.75
N LYS A 19 -10.43 -22.04 19.44
CA LYS A 19 -10.89 -21.92 18.06
C LYS A 19 -10.31 -20.60 17.57
N THR A 20 -9.12 -20.65 16.97
CA THR A 20 -8.58 -19.54 16.21
C THR A 20 -9.60 -19.26 15.12
N LYS A 21 -10.29 -18.12 15.22
CA LYS A 21 -11.18 -17.64 14.17
C LYS A 21 -10.36 -17.65 12.88
N PRO A 22 -10.84 -18.27 11.79
CA PRO A 22 -10.11 -18.23 10.53
C PRO A 22 -9.82 -16.77 10.20
N MET A 23 -8.55 -16.46 9.92
CA MET A 23 -8.12 -15.14 9.56
C MET A 23 -8.85 -14.74 8.27
N GLU A 24 -9.64 -13.68 8.36
CA GLU A 24 -10.40 -13.18 7.22
C GLU A 24 -9.44 -12.49 6.26
N ILE A 25 -9.41 -12.97 5.01
CA ILE A 25 -8.60 -12.37 3.95
C ILE A 25 -9.39 -11.21 3.34
N ILE A 26 -8.86 -10.02 3.50
CA ILE A 26 -9.31 -8.78 2.90
C ILE A 26 -8.53 -8.60 1.58
N ARG A 27 -9.26 -8.28 0.51
CA ARG A 27 -8.67 -7.99 -0.80
C ARG A 27 -8.66 -6.50 -1.07
N ASP A 28 -7.71 -6.07 -1.89
CA ASP A 28 -7.62 -4.70 -2.36
C ASP A 28 -7.58 -3.69 -1.20
N ILE A 29 -6.75 -3.98 -0.20
CA ILE A 29 -6.40 -3.03 0.87
C ILE A 29 -5.45 -2.00 0.25
N ILE A 30 -5.83 -0.72 0.30
CA ILE A 30 -5.09 0.36 -0.34
C ILE A 30 -4.54 1.28 0.74
N CYS A 31 -3.24 1.20 0.96
CA CYS A 31 -2.49 2.03 1.90
C CYS A 31 -1.89 3.21 1.15
N GLN A 32 -2.35 4.44 1.38
CA GLN A 32 -1.82 5.66 0.74
C GLN A 32 -1.12 6.55 1.75
N VAL A 33 0.08 7.02 1.41
CA VAL A 33 0.89 7.87 2.29
C VAL A 33 1.48 9.03 1.51
N TYR A 34 1.38 10.24 2.08
CA TYR A 34 1.99 11.43 1.49
C TYR A 34 3.52 11.34 1.58
N ALA A 35 4.18 11.54 0.45
CA ALA A 35 5.62 11.37 0.29
C ALA A 35 6.37 12.70 0.05
N GLY A 36 5.70 13.84 0.19
CA GLY A 36 6.30 15.14 -0.06
C GLY A 36 6.13 15.60 -1.51
N LYS A 37 7.13 16.33 -2.01
CA LYS A 37 7.21 16.75 -3.41
C LYS A 37 7.56 15.55 -4.30
N LYS A 38 7.05 15.53 -5.54
CA LYS A 38 7.43 14.51 -6.54
C LYS A 38 8.94 14.35 -6.70
N SER A 39 9.39 13.10 -6.64
CA SER A 39 10.81 12.74 -6.54
C SER A 39 11.05 11.32 -7.02
N ARG A 40 11.96 11.15 -7.99
CA ARG A 40 12.32 9.83 -8.57
C ARG A 40 12.94 8.96 -7.49
N ASN A 41 13.85 9.53 -6.70
CA ASN A 41 14.49 8.85 -5.59
C ASN A 41 13.49 8.26 -4.58
N THR A 42 12.36 8.95 -4.35
CA THR A 42 11.33 8.47 -3.42
C THR A 42 10.54 7.32 -4.01
N ILE A 43 10.19 7.40 -5.30
CA ILE A 43 9.54 6.30 -6.03
C ILE A 43 10.45 5.07 -6.02
N ASP A 44 11.73 5.24 -6.35
CA ASP A 44 12.72 4.16 -6.41
C ASP A 44 12.95 3.52 -5.04
N LEU A 45 12.99 4.33 -3.97
CA LEU A 45 13.10 3.83 -2.59
C LEU A 45 11.94 2.89 -2.24
N VAL A 46 10.71 3.28 -2.57
CA VAL A 46 9.52 2.45 -2.31
C VAL A 46 9.55 1.18 -3.16
N LEU A 47 9.81 1.29 -4.46
CA LEU A 47 9.88 0.13 -5.37
C LEU A 47 10.92 -0.89 -4.89
N ASN A 48 12.13 -0.44 -4.59
CA ASN A 48 13.20 -1.31 -4.10
C ASN A 48 12.89 -1.95 -2.74
N THR A 49 12.04 -1.32 -1.92
CA THR A 49 11.68 -1.83 -0.60
C THR A 49 10.57 -2.87 -0.63
N PHE A 50 9.59 -2.73 -1.52
CA PHE A 50 8.40 -3.58 -1.53
C PHE A 50 8.40 -4.59 -2.67
N ILE A 51 8.94 -4.23 -3.84
CA ILE A 51 8.94 -5.08 -5.04
C ILE A 51 10.23 -4.85 -5.87
N PRO A 52 11.44 -5.15 -5.35
CA PRO A 52 12.72 -4.85 -6.05
C PRO A 52 12.89 -5.53 -7.42
N GLU A 53 12.09 -6.54 -7.73
CA GLU A 53 12.05 -7.24 -9.02
C GLU A 53 10.73 -6.98 -9.76
N TYR A 54 10.23 -5.74 -9.68
CA TYR A 54 9.00 -5.32 -10.33
C TYR A 54 9.07 -5.43 -11.86
N GLU A 55 7.91 -5.62 -12.49
CA GLU A 55 7.79 -5.55 -13.94
C GLU A 55 7.79 -4.09 -14.39
N LYS A 56 8.65 -3.77 -15.36
CA LYS A 56 8.74 -2.41 -15.89
C LYS A 56 7.44 -1.99 -16.57
N LEU A 57 7.12 -0.71 -16.46
CA LEU A 57 5.98 -0.11 -17.13
C LEU A 57 6.14 -0.21 -18.65
N ASN A 58 5.01 -0.38 -19.34
CA ASN A 58 4.97 -0.16 -20.77
C ASN A 58 5.22 1.32 -21.08
N LEU A 59 5.88 1.61 -22.20
CA LEU A 59 6.29 2.97 -22.55
C LEU A 59 5.15 3.82 -23.13
N ASP A 60 3.99 3.21 -23.36
CA ASP A 60 2.72 3.84 -23.75
C ASP A 60 1.77 4.02 -22.55
N TYR A 61 2.25 3.76 -21.33
CA TYR A 61 1.45 3.90 -20.10
C TYR A 61 0.99 5.34 -19.87
N ALA A 62 1.81 6.32 -20.30
CA ALA A 62 1.51 7.73 -20.23
C ALA A 62 2.04 8.43 -21.49
N SER A 63 1.44 9.57 -21.83
CA SER A 63 1.85 10.41 -22.96
C SER A 63 2.26 11.79 -22.48
N ARG A 64 3.08 12.47 -23.28
CA ARG A 64 3.37 13.89 -23.05
C ARG A 64 2.15 14.73 -23.40
N LEU A 65 1.95 15.83 -22.67
CA LEU A 65 0.87 16.78 -22.97
C LEU A 65 1.26 17.78 -24.07
N ASP A 66 2.56 18.01 -24.28
CA ASP A 66 3.05 18.94 -25.29
C ASP A 66 3.31 18.28 -26.66
N ASP A 67 3.32 16.93 -26.72
CA ASP A 67 3.40 16.16 -27.95
C ASP A 67 2.75 14.78 -27.76
N GLU A 68 1.49 14.65 -28.19
CA GLU A 68 0.72 13.41 -28.09
C GLU A 68 1.30 12.27 -28.94
N ASN A 69 2.14 12.57 -29.94
CA ASN A 69 2.78 11.56 -30.80
C ASN A 69 4.14 11.11 -30.24
N TYR A 70 4.59 11.70 -29.13
CA TYR A 70 5.85 11.33 -28.52
C TYR A 70 5.78 9.93 -27.92
N VAL A 71 6.74 9.08 -28.29
CA VAL A 71 6.89 7.74 -27.72
C VAL A 71 8.12 7.74 -26.82
N PHE A 72 7.92 7.51 -25.53
CA PHE A 72 9.00 7.35 -24.57
C PHE A 72 9.89 6.16 -24.95
N LYS A 73 11.21 6.27 -24.71
CA LYS A 73 12.17 5.20 -25.04
C LYS A 73 12.56 4.38 -23.82
N LYS A 74 12.34 4.92 -22.61
CA LYS A 74 12.68 4.30 -21.33
C LYS A 74 11.67 4.66 -20.25
N GLU A 75 11.47 3.76 -19.29
CA GLU A 75 10.63 4.01 -18.11
C GLU A 75 11.11 5.25 -17.33
N ASP A 76 12.43 5.36 -17.09
CA ASP A 76 13.01 6.50 -16.36
C ASP A 76 12.69 7.83 -17.05
N GLU A 77 12.73 7.85 -18.38
CA GLU A 77 12.43 9.04 -19.18
C GLU A 77 10.96 9.45 -19.02
N MET A 78 10.05 8.47 -19.08
CA MET A 78 8.62 8.68 -18.89
C MET A 78 8.31 9.24 -17.50
N ILE A 79 8.85 8.63 -16.45
CA ILE A 79 8.60 9.07 -15.07
C ILE A 79 9.21 10.44 -14.81
N ASN A 80 10.46 10.67 -15.27
CA ASN A 80 11.13 11.95 -15.07
C ASN A 80 10.41 13.10 -15.77
N TYR A 81 9.76 12.86 -16.92
CA TYR A 81 8.94 13.89 -17.57
C TYR A 81 7.86 14.45 -16.61
N PHE A 82 7.13 13.59 -15.89
CA PHE A 82 6.11 14.04 -14.93
C PHE A 82 6.70 14.63 -13.63
N ILE A 83 7.93 14.27 -13.27
CA ILE A 83 8.63 14.80 -12.10
C ILE A 83 9.26 16.17 -12.38
N GLU A 84 9.78 16.39 -13.57
CA GLU A 84 10.52 17.61 -13.93
C GLU A 84 9.58 18.73 -14.40
N ASN A 85 8.41 18.41 -14.92
CA ASN A 85 7.43 19.39 -15.41
C ASN A 85 6.34 19.67 -14.35
N THR A 86 6.19 20.92 -13.94
CA THR A 86 5.19 21.35 -12.94
C THR A 86 3.77 21.29 -13.47
N GLY A 87 2.79 21.04 -12.61
CA GLY A 87 1.37 21.12 -13.00
C GLY A 87 0.82 19.88 -13.69
N LEU A 88 1.64 18.84 -13.87
CA LEU A 88 1.24 17.57 -14.45
C LEU A 88 0.86 16.56 -13.37
N ASP A 89 -0.21 15.83 -13.60
CA ASP A 89 -0.63 14.68 -12.83
C ASP A 89 -0.44 13.38 -13.62
N GLN A 90 -0.11 12.31 -12.91
CA GLN A 90 -0.03 10.96 -13.45
C GLN A 90 0.02 9.97 -12.28
N THR A 91 -0.72 8.88 -12.41
CA THR A 91 -0.57 7.73 -11.51
C THR A 91 0.18 6.63 -12.24
N PHE A 92 1.20 6.05 -11.62
CA PHE A 92 1.90 4.88 -12.13
C PHE A 92 1.69 3.69 -11.20
N HIS A 93 1.53 2.49 -11.74
CA HIS A 93 1.36 1.26 -10.97
C HIS A 93 2.36 0.19 -11.40
N TRP A 94 3.10 -0.35 -10.43
CA TRP A 94 4.01 -1.47 -10.61
C TRP A 94 3.55 -2.66 -9.80
N ASN A 95 3.70 -3.84 -10.37
CA ASN A 95 3.47 -5.09 -9.67
C ASN A 95 4.57 -6.10 -10.04
N LYS A 96 4.49 -7.28 -9.44
CA LYS A 96 5.31 -8.44 -9.77
C LYS A 96 4.41 -9.67 -9.83
N ASN A 97 4.53 -10.45 -10.89
CA ASN A 97 3.71 -11.66 -11.08
C ASN A 97 4.20 -12.88 -10.30
N TYR A 98 5.48 -12.92 -9.90
CA TYR A 98 6.10 -14.07 -9.20
C TYR A 98 6.56 -13.69 -7.79
N ASP A 99 6.51 -14.63 -6.85
CA ASP A 99 6.96 -14.46 -5.46
C ASP A 99 6.37 -13.23 -4.74
N ASN A 100 5.09 -12.96 -5.02
CA ASN A 100 4.34 -11.84 -4.46
C ASN A 100 3.09 -12.36 -3.71
N PRO A 101 3.26 -13.04 -2.55
CA PRO A 101 2.18 -13.74 -1.87
C PRO A 101 1.06 -12.81 -1.38
N ASP A 102 1.42 -11.58 -1.01
CA ASP A 102 0.49 -10.54 -0.55
C ASP A 102 -0.03 -9.68 -1.74
N LYS A 103 0.30 -10.06 -2.98
CA LYS A 103 -0.05 -9.36 -4.23
C LYS A 103 0.20 -7.85 -4.20
N ILE A 104 1.33 -7.45 -3.65
CA ILE A 104 1.72 -6.05 -3.53
C ILE A 104 1.80 -5.42 -4.92
N MET A 105 1.05 -4.34 -5.09
CA MET A 105 1.18 -3.39 -6.18
C MET A 105 1.58 -2.04 -5.58
N VAL A 106 2.65 -1.44 -6.10
CA VAL A 106 3.09 -0.09 -5.71
C VAL A 106 2.46 0.91 -6.66
N GLY A 107 1.83 1.95 -6.12
CA GLY A 107 1.40 3.12 -6.89
C GLY A 107 2.23 4.36 -6.56
N ALA A 108 2.53 5.18 -7.57
CA ALA A 108 3.04 6.53 -7.40
C ALA A 108 2.05 7.50 -8.03
N ILE A 109 1.38 8.29 -7.19
CA ILE A 109 0.39 9.29 -7.60
C ILE A 109 1.09 10.65 -7.58
N ILE A 110 1.47 11.13 -8.75
CA ILE A 110 1.93 12.51 -8.96
C ILE A 110 0.71 13.37 -9.18
N THR A 111 0.55 14.41 -8.37
CA THR A 111 -0.59 15.32 -8.40
C THR A 111 -0.20 16.65 -9.06
N ALA A 112 -1.19 17.34 -9.65
CA ALA A 112 -0.96 18.59 -10.37
C ALA A 112 -0.38 19.72 -9.49
N ASP A 113 -0.50 19.63 -8.16
CA ASP A 113 0.15 20.56 -7.21
C ASP A 113 1.55 20.08 -6.76
N ASP A 114 2.20 19.30 -7.64
CA ASP A 114 3.58 18.79 -7.56
C ASP A 114 3.88 17.90 -6.34
N LYS A 115 2.84 17.33 -5.74
CA LYS A 115 2.96 16.40 -4.61
C LYS A 115 2.97 14.95 -5.07
N LEU A 116 3.56 14.12 -4.24
CA LEU A 116 3.62 12.67 -4.42
C LEU A 116 2.90 11.98 -3.28
N ILE A 117 2.03 11.05 -3.63
CA ILE A 117 1.42 10.09 -2.72
C ILE A 117 1.86 8.72 -3.21
N MET A 118 2.42 7.92 -2.32
CA MET A 118 2.78 6.54 -2.62
C MET A 118 1.69 5.63 -2.09
N SER A 119 1.34 4.61 -2.86
CA SER A 119 0.36 3.62 -2.45
C SER A 119 0.90 2.20 -2.48
N LEU A 120 0.36 1.36 -1.60
CA LEU A 120 0.45 -0.09 -1.69
C LEU A 120 -0.96 -0.64 -1.79
N THR A 121 -1.23 -1.44 -2.82
CA THR A 121 -2.42 -2.29 -2.87
C THR A 121 -1.99 -3.71 -2.53
N ILE A 122 -2.65 -4.33 -1.54
CA ILE A 122 -2.27 -5.65 -1.02
C ILE A 122 -3.52 -6.50 -0.74
N ASP A 123 -3.35 -7.82 -0.82
CA ASP A 123 -4.28 -8.81 -0.29
C ASP A 123 -3.70 -9.32 1.05
N GLY A 124 -4.52 -9.43 2.09
CA GLY A 124 -4.01 -9.87 3.39
C GLY A 124 -5.04 -9.84 4.51
N THR A 125 -4.58 -9.65 5.73
CA THR A 125 -5.44 -9.46 6.92
C THR A 125 -5.25 -8.07 7.50
N GLU A 126 -6.00 -7.72 8.54
CA GLU A 126 -5.78 -6.50 9.33
C GLU A 126 -4.33 -6.38 9.87
N GLU A 127 -3.69 -7.51 10.18
CA GLU A 127 -2.28 -7.53 10.60
C GLU A 127 -1.35 -7.18 9.42
N THR A 128 -1.60 -7.77 8.25
CA THR A 128 -0.87 -7.48 7.01
C THR A 128 -1.01 -6.00 6.64
N GLU A 129 -2.24 -5.49 6.68
CA GLU A 129 -2.58 -4.08 6.47
C GLU A 129 -1.76 -3.15 7.38
N SER A 130 -1.87 -3.34 8.70
CA SER A 130 -1.19 -2.51 9.70
C SER A 130 0.33 -2.53 9.49
N LYS A 131 0.88 -3.72 9.23
CA LYS A 131 2.31 -3.91 8.97
C LYS A 131 2.79 -3.12 7.75
N TYR A 132 2.09 -3.22 6.62
CA TYR A 132 2.52 -2.54 5.39
C TYR A 132 2.28 -1.03 5.47
N PHE A 133 1.18 -0.58 6.06
CA PHE A 133 0.90 0.84 6.22
C PHE A 133 1.94 1.53 7.11
N GLU A 134 2.22 0.98 8.29
CA GLU A 134 3.22 1.54 9.20
C GLU A 134 4.64 1.46 8.60
N LYS A 135 4.96 0.41 7.86
CA LYS A 135 6.23 0.32 7.13
C LYS A 135 6.34 1.40 6.06
N LEU A 136 5.27 1.68 5.30
CA LEU A 136 5.27 2.73 4.27
C LEU A 136 5.41 4.12 4.90
N LYS A 137 4.66 4.41 5.97
CA LYS A 137 4.77 5.67 6.74
C LYS A 137 6.18 5.88 7.28
N SER A 138 6.75 4.86 7.89
CA SER A 138 8.12 4.89 8.43
C SER A 138 9.16 5.11 7.34
N LEU A 139 9.04 4.42 6.20
CA LEU A 139 9.95 4.56 5.07
C LEU A 139 9.94 5.99 4.49
N LEU A 140 8.76 6.60 4.42
CA LEU A 140 8.55 7.94 3.88
C LEU A 140 8.73 9.06 4.93
N ASN A 141 8.94 8.70 6.19
CA ASN A 141 8.99 9.63 7.33
C ASN A 141 7.77 10.58 7.34
N SER A 142 6.57 10.00 7.21
CA SER A 142 5.32 10.74 7.07
C SER A 142 4.20 10.11 7.90
N ASP A 143 3.55 10.94 8.72
CA ASP A 143 2.38 10.55 9.50
C ASP A 143 1.05 10.77 8.76
N ILE A 144 1.11 11.30 7.54
CA ILE A 144 -0.07 11.65 6.72
C ILE A 144 -0.36 10.47 5.79
N GLY A 145 -1.46 9.78 6.05
CA GLY A 145 -1.86 8.64 5.25
C GLY A 145 -3.24 8.11 5.61
N VAL A 146 -3.75 7.25 4.75
CA VAL A 146 -5.08 6.66 4.88
C VAL A 146 -5.06 5.23 4.34
N ILE A 147 -5.89 4.40 4.94
CA ILE A 147 -6.20 3.06 4.45
C ILE A 147 -7.62 3.10 3.90
N SER A 148 -7.79 2.62 2.68
CA SER A 148 -9.09 2.42 2.05
C SER A 148 -9.21 1.00 1.49
N TYR A 149 -10.41 0.64 1.07
CA TYR A 149 -10.72 -0.69 0.54
C TYR A 149 -11.49 -0.57 -0.75
N ILE A 150 -11.18 -1.40 -1.74
CA ILE A 150 -11.82 -1.48 -3.07
C ILE A 150 -11.52 -0.24 -3.93
N ASN A 151 -11.78 0.96 -3.40
CA ASN A 151 -11.50 2.23 -4.05
C ASN A 151 -10.39 2.97 -3.31
N PRO A 152 -9.49 3.68 -4.04
CA PRO A 152 -8.56 4.62 -3.43
C PRO A 152 -9.29 5.70 -2.62
N ALA A 153 -8.57 6.34 -1.71
CA ALA A 153 -9.11 7.44 -0.94
C ALA A 153 -9.50 8.63 -1.85
N ASP A 154 -10.54 9.35 -1.45
CA ASP A 154 -11.08 10.46 -2.22
C ASP A 154 -10.37 11.78 -1.88
N TYR A 155 -9.71 12.38 -2.88
CA TYR A 155 -9.03 13.67 -2.78
C TYR A 155 -8.78 14.30 -4.15
N ASP A 156 -8.80 15.64 -4.21
CA ASP A 156 -8.66 16.37 -5.47
C ASP A 156 -7.20 16.54 -5.92
N ASN A 157 -6.27 16.71 -4.98
CA ASN A 157 -4.84 16.89 -5.20
C ASN A 157 -4.05 16.58 -3.91
N GLY A 158 -2.73 16.75 -3.92
CA GLY A 158 -1.94 16.38 -2.75
C GLY A 158 -2.19 17.30 -1.55
N GLN A 159 -2.54 18.57 -1.75
CA GLN A 159 -2.88 19.47 -0.64
C GLN A 159 -4.20 19.08 0.02
N ASP A 160 -5.19 18.64 -0.77
CA ASP A 160 -6.44 18.08 -0.25
C ASP A 160 -6.19 16.79 0.53
N PHE A 161 -5.33 15.89 0.01
CA PHE A 161 -4.90 14.69 0.73
C PHE A 161 -4.30 15.00 2.11
N ILE A 162 -3.38 15.97 2.18
CA ILE A 162 -2.79 16.42 3.44
C ILE A 162 -3.84 16.95 4.41
N THR A 163 -4.83 17.69 3.90
CA THR A 163 -5.87 18.33 4.71
C THR A 163 -6.85 17.29 5.26
N LYS A 164 -7.24 16.30 4.45
CA LYS A 164 -8.19 15.25 4.80
C LYS A 164 -7.60 14.13 5.66
N TYR A 165 -6.32 13.80 5.47
CA TYR A 165 -5.71 12.60 6.05
C TYR A 165 -4.45 12.90 6.88
N GLY A 166 -4.19 14.18 7.16
CA GLY A 166 -3.14 14.58 8.11
C GLY A 166 -3.60 14.46 9.55
N PRO A 167 -2.68 14.41 10.54
CA PRO A 167 -3.02 14.23 11.96
C PRO A 167 -3.93 15.32 12.56
N ASN A 168 -4.14 16.43 11.84
CA ASN A 168 -5.03 17.53 12.24
C ASN A 168 -6.35 17.56 11.45
N SER A 169 -6.65 16.55 10.62
CA SER A 169 -7.96 16.40 9.99
C SER A 169 -8.99 16.15 11.09
N SER A 170 -9.83 17.15 11.35
CA SER A 170 -10.72 17.16 12.51
C SER A 170 -11.66 15.96 12.51
N THR A 171 -11.65 15.20 13.61
CA THR A 171 -12.76 14.36 14.09
C THR A 171 -14.06 15.14 14.19
#